data_AF-A0AAX1U1S6-F1
#
_entry.id   AF-A0AAX1U1S6-F1
#
_cell.length_a   1.000
_cell.length_b   1.000
_cell.length_c   1.000
_cell.angle_alpha   90.00
_cell.angle_beta   90.00
_cell.angle_gamma   90.00
#
_symmetry.space_group_name_H-M   'P 1'
#
loop_
_entity.id
_entity.type
_entity.pdbx_description
1 polymer ?
#
loop_
_entity_poly.entity_id
_entity_poly.type
_entity_poly.pdbx_seq_one_letter_code
_entity_poly.pdbx_strand_id
1 'polypeptide(L)' 'MKKTYHWVNDDVKIDFKLPNMIQDLVDELEEMDQNEDWSYFDRCDFIENITKEFVINKEMTSKQRDILCERYRGG' A
#
# COMPACT_ATOMS: atom_id res chain seq x y z
N MET A 1 0.77 9.90 19.10
CA MET A 1 1.85 8.89 19.13
C MET A 1 2.31 8.72 17.70
N LYS A 2 3.62 8.62 17.45
CA LYS A 2 4.13 8.32 16.10
C LYS A 2 3.76 6.85 15.84
N LYS A 3 2.97 6.57 14.80
CA LYS A 3 2.76 5.18 14.36
C LYS A 3 4.16 4.64 14.03
N THR A 4 4.50 3.48 14.60
CA THR A 4 5.79 2.84 14.36
C THR A 4 5.48 1.63 13.52
N TYR A 5 5.90 1.65 12.27
CA TYR A 5 5.67 0.52 11.37
C TYR A 5 6.86 -0.44 11.39
N HIS A 6 6.62 -1.71 11.12
CA HIS A 6 7.64 -2.77 11.17
C HIS A 6 8.11 -3.19 9.78
N TRP A 7 7.20 -3.20 8.82
CA TRP A 7 7.40 -3.61 7.43
C TRP A 7 7.11 -2.49 6.44
N VAL A 8 6.24 -1.52 6.78
CA VAL A 8 5.99 -0.35 5.92
C VAL A 8 7.24 0.52 5.80
N ASN A 9 7.59 0.90 4.56
CA ASN A 9 8.75 1.76 4.31
C ASN A 9 8.39 3.24 4.53
N ASP A 10 8.75 3.76 5.70
CA ASP A 10 8.49 5.15 6.11
C ASP A 10 9.27 6.21 5.30
N ASP A 11 10.34 5.83 4.59
CA ASP A 11 11.08 6.76 3.73
C ASP A 11 10.28 7.14 2.47
N VAL A 12 9.31 6.31 2.09
CA VAL A 12 8.50 6.48 0.88
C VAL A 12 7.19 7.18 1.24
N LYS A 13 7.02 8.42 0.77
CA LYS A 13 5.80 9.20 1.06
C LYS A 13 4.80 9.09 -0.08
N ILE A 14 3.54 8.85 0.27
CA ILE A 14 2.41 8.98 -0.65
C ILE A 14 1.86 10.40 -0.53
N ASP A 15 2.15 11.25 -1.51
CA ASP A 15 1.77 12.67 -1.56
C ASP A 15 0.66 12.95 -2.59
N PHE A 16 0.01 11.91 -3.09
CA PHE A 16 -1.06 11.97 -4.07
C PHE A 16 -2.35 11.33 -3.55
N LYS A 17 -3.47 11.69 -4.16
CA LYS A 17 -4.77 11.12 -3.82
C LYS A 17 -4.86 9.68 -4.34
N LEU A 18 -5.17 8.76 -3.44
CA LEU A 18 -5.50 7.37 -3.77
C LEU A 18 -7.00 7.22 -4.08
N PRO A 19 -7.38 6.30 -4.99
CA PRO A 19 -8.76 5.83 -5.08
C PRO A 19 -9.24 5.27 -3.74
N ASN A 20 -10.51 5.47 -3.37
CA ASN A 20 -11.03 5.10 -2.05
C ASN A 20 -10.73 3.64 -1.68
N MET A 21 -10.95 2.70 -2.60
CA MET A 21 -10.65 1.28 -2.38
C MET A 21 -9.17 1.02 -2.07
N ILE A 22 -8.25 1.76 -2.70
CA ILE A 22 -6.82 1.63 -2.43
C ILE A 22 -6.46 2.27 -1.08
N GLN A 23 -7.11 3.38 -0.71
CA GLN A 23 -6.94 3.98 0.61
C GLN A 23 -7.38 3.00 1.72
N ASP A 24 -8.53 2.35 1.57
CA ASP A 24 -9.02 1.37 2.54
C ASP A 24 -8.03 0.20 2.72
N LEU A 25 -7.43 -0.29 1.62
CA LEU A 25 -6.40 -1.34 1.64
C LEU A 25 -5.10 -0.89 2.33
N VAL A 26 -4.71 0.36 2.11
CA VAL A 26 -3.53 0.94 2.76
C VAL A 26 -3.76 1.07 4.27
N ASP A 27 -4.94 1.54 4.68
CA ASP A 27 -5.28 1.68 6.09
C ASP A 27 -5.29 0.31 6.80
N GLU A 28 -5.79 -0.73 6.12
CA GLU A 28 -5.75 -2.12 6.59
C GLU A 28 -4.31 -2.66 6.74
N LEU A 29 -3.45 -2.44 5.74
CA LEU A 29 -2.04 -2.83 5.81
C LEU A 29 -1.31 -2.16 6.97
N GLU A 30 -1.57 -0.87 7.19
CA GLU A 30 -0.99 -0.12 8.30
C GLU A 30 -1.45 -0.63 9.67
N GLU A 31 -2.68 -1.13 9.77
CA GLU A 31 -3.21 -1.77 10.96
C GLU A 31 -2.61 -3.17 11.18
N MET A 32 -2.53 -3.98 10.12
CA MET A 32 -1.91 -5.31 10.16
C MET A 32 -0.45 -5.24 10.60
N ASP A 33 0.30 -4.28 10.05
CA ASP A 33 1.69 -4.04 10.40
C ASP A 33 1.87 -3.68 11.88
N GLN A 34 1.01 -2.82 12.43
CA GLN A 34 1.02 -2.44 13.85
C GLN A 34 0.67 -3.60 14.78
N ASN A 35 -0.13 -4.54 14.30
CA ASN A 35 -0.56 -5.71 15.05
C ASN A 35 0.38 -6.91 14.86
N GLU A 36 1.48 -6.75 14.10
CA GLU A 36 2.38 -7.84 13.69
C GLU A 36 1.62 -9.00 13.02
N ASP A 37 0.57 -8.67 12.26
CA ASP A 37 -0.23 -9.65 11.54
C ASP A 37 0.49 -10.07 10.25
N TRP A 38 0.93 -11.33 10.22
CA TRP A 38 1.63 -11.93 9.08
C TRP A 38 0.80 -11.96 7.78
N SER A 39 -0.52 -11.82 7.85
CA SER A 39 -1.37 -11.67 6.65
C SER A 39 -1.10 -10.36 5.89
N TYR A 40 -0.34 -9.43 6.48
CA TYR A 40 0.21 -8.25 5.80
C TYR A 40 0.88 -8.61 4.48
N PHE A 41 1.67 -9.68 4.43
CA PHE A 41 2.41 -10.08 3.22
C PHE A 41 1.47 -10.53 2.10
N ASP A 42 0.46 -11.34 2.43
CA ASP A 42 -0.59 -11.74 1.47
C ASP A 42 -1.36 -10.51 0.95
N ARG A 43 -1.55 -9.51 1.82
CA ARG A 43 -2.27 -8.27 1.48
C ARG A 43 -1.41 -7.32 0.62
N CYS A 44 -0.09 -7.33 0.77
CA CYS A 44 0.82 -6.61 -0.11
C CYS A 44 0.76 -7.15 -1.56
N ASP A 45 0.76 -8.47 -1.71
CA ASP A 45 0.59 -9.12 -3.03
C ASP A 45 -0.76 -8.77 -3.67
N PHE A 46 -1.80 -8.65 -2.85
CA PHE A 46 -3.10 -8.19 -3.32
C PHE A 46 -3.06 -6.75 -3.83
N ILE A 47 -2.42 -5.82 -3.11
CA ILE A 47 -2.21 -4.44 -3.59
C ILE A 47 -1.46 -4.42 -4.91
N GLU A 48 -0.37 -5.18 -5.05
CA GLU A 48 0.41 -5.18 -6.28
C GLU A 48 -0.43 -5.61 -7.49
N ASN A 49 -1.34 -6.56 -7.28
CA ASN A 49 -2.21 -7.09 -8.33
C ASN A 49 -3.38 -6.17 -8.65
N ILE A 50 -4.15 -5.72 -7.64
CA ILE A 50 -5.35 -4.91 -7.88
C ILE A 50 -4.98 -3.55 -8.51
N THR A 51 -3.85 -2.96 -8.11
CA THR A 51 -3.38 -1.67 -8.64
C THR A 51 -3.06 -1.70 -10.13
N LYS A 52 -2.81 -2.87 -10.73
CA LYS A 52 -2.64 -3.02 -12.18
C LYS A 52 -3.92 -2.60 -12.92
N GLU A 53 -5.09 -2.98 -12.40
CA GLU A 53 -6.38 -2.64 -12.99
C GLU A 53 -6.68 -1.13 -12.89
N PHE A 54 -6.35 -0.51 -11.75
CA PHE A 54 -6.48 0.94 -11.56
C PHE A 54 -5.60 1.75 -12.54
N VAL A 55 -4.41 1.22 -12.88
CA VAL A 55 -3.55 1.81 -13.91
C VAL A 55 -4.18 1.66 -15.31
N ILE A 56 -4.71 0.47 -15.64
CA ILE A 56 -5.40 0.22 -16.93
C ILE A 56 -6.61 1.15 -17.09
N ASN A 57 -7.39 1.32 -16.02
CA ASN A 57 -8.58 2.17 -16.00
C ASN A 57 -8.27 3.68 -15.94
N LYS A 58 -6.97 4.06 -15.88
CA LYS A 58 -6.49 5.44 -15.76
C LYS A 58 -6.94 6.17 -14.50
N GLU A 59 -7.32 5.42 -13.47
CA GLU A 59 -7.64 5.95 -12.13
C GLU A 59 -6.36 6.21 -11.32
N MET A 60 -5.26 5.59 -11.73
CA MET A 60 -3.92 5.79 -11.18
C MET A 60 -2.87 5.72 -12.30
N THR A 61 -1.74 6.40 -12.12
CA THR A 61 -0.59 6.29 -13.03
C THR A 61 0.35 5.16 -12.63
N SER A 62 1.12 4.63 -13.57
CA SER A 62 2.16 3.63 -13.25
C SER A 62 3.12 4.12 -12.17
N LYS A 63 3.50 5.40 -12.20
CA LYS A 63 4.38 6.01 -11.18
C LYS A 63 3.76 6.00 -9.79
N GLN A 64 2.46 6.30 -9.67
CA GLN A 64 1.76 6.23 -8.39
C GLN A 64 1.68 4.80 -7.86
N ARG A 65 1.44 3.82 -8.74
CA ARG A 65 1.50 2.40 -8.40
C ARG A 65 2.90 2.01 -7.91
N ASP A 66 3.96 2.43 -8.60
CA ASP A 66 5.33 2.09 -8.22
C ASP A 66 5.69 2.65 -6.83
N ILE A 67 5.30 3.89 -6.53
CA ILE A 67 5.49 4.50 -5.20
C ILE A 67 4.69 3.73 -4.14
N LEU A 68 3.43 3.37 -4.44
CA LEU A 68 2.58 2.62 -3.52
C LEU A 68 3.18 1.23 -3.21
N CYS A 69 3.56 0.48 -4.25
CA CYS A 69 4.20 -0.81 -4.10
C CYS A 69 5.55 -0.70 -3.40
N GLU A 70 6.31 0.40 -3.59
CA GLU A 70 7.57 0.64 -2.89
C GLU A 70 7.40 0.92 -1.39
N ARG A 71 6.30 1.58 -1.01
CA ARG A 71 5.96 1.81 0.40
C ARG A 71 5.52 0.52 1.09
N TYR A 72 4.71 -0.31 0.42
CA TYR A 72 4.10 -1.52 0.98
C TYR A 72 4.67 -2.80 0.34
N ARG A 73 6.00 -2.93 0.30
CA ARG A 73 6.63 -4.17 -0.17
C ARG A 73 6.42 -5.27 0.87
N GLY A 74 5.83 -6.39 0.46
CA GLY A 74 6.07 -7.66 1.13
C GLY A 74 7.53 -8.04 0.87
N GLY A 75 8.24 -8.49 1.91
CA GLY A 75 9.70 -8.70 1.88
C GLY A 75 10.21 -9.56 0.72
#